data_AF-A0A937BS22-F1
#
_entry.id   AF-A0A937BS22-F1
#
_cell.length_a   1.000
_cell.length_b   1.000
_cell.length_c   1.000
_cell.angle_alpha   90.00
_cell.angle_beta   90.00
_cell.angle_gamma   90.00
#
_symmetry.space_group_name_H-M   'P 1'
#
loop_
_entity.id
_entity.type
_entity.pdbx_description
1 polymer ?
#
loop_
_entity_poly.entity_id
_entity_poly.type
_entity_poly.pdbx_seq_one_letter_code
_entity_poly.pdbx_strand_id
1 'polypeptide(L)'
;MTKDTIITQEFNADDAVERYWVKEDWIFDKESSRIHVRILGIAPLKTVRNDDGSFRAVTPVFWVYYPDLRPMLARYDVYNGKNFGARMSWEELFESRMFASRIIKSTINNPNDLFISSYVKDPILALLEGENVKDKIFNYEQDLWSY
;
A
#
# COMPACT_ATOMS: atom_id res chain seq x y z
N MET A 1 1.48 46.37 -3.42
CA MET A 1 0.71 45.18 -3.84
C MET A 1 1.71 44.11 -4.21
N THR A 2 1.92 43.13 -3.33
CA THR A 2 2.74 41.96 -3.60
C THR A 2 2.01 41.13 -4.66
N LYS A 3 2.65 40.86 -5.81
CA LYS A 3 2.09 39.95 -6.81
C LYS A 3 2.24 38.54 -6.26
N ASP A 4 1.13 37.84 -6.06
CA ASP A 4 1.14 36.41 -5.82
C ASP A 4 1.70 35.72 -7.07
N THR A 5 2.93 35.23 -6.97
CA THR A 5 3.53 34.39 -8.01
C THR A 5 3.12 32.96 -7.72
N ILE A 6 2.24 32.40 -8.54
CA ILE A 6 1.93 30.97 -8.51
C ILE A 6 3.11 30.26 -9.17
N ILE A 7 3.92 29.56 -8.38
CA ILE A 7 4.98 28.70 -8.90
C ILE A 7 4.32 27.36 -9.26
N THR A 8 4.02 27.17 -10.55
CA THR A 8 3.56 25.88 -11.07
C THR A 8 4.78 25.01 -11.37
N GLN A 9 5.04 24.01 -10.53
CA GLN A 9 5.98 22.94 -10.87
C GLN A 9 5.22 21.84 -11.63
N GLU A 10 5.73 21.44 -12.78
CA GLU A 10 5.23 20.25 -13.47
C GLU A 10 5.48 19.00 -12.61
N PHE A 11 4.46 18.14 -12.49
CA PHE A 11 4.59 16.89 -11.78
C PHE A 11 5.27 15.85 -12.67
N ASN A 12 6.56 15.60 -12.44
CA ASN A 12 7.22 14.42 -13.01
C ASN A 12 6.97 13.21 -12.10
N ALA A 13 6.19 12.24 -12.57
CA ALA A 13 5.84 11.04 -11.80
C ALA A 13 7.07 10.15 -11.53
N ASP A 14 7.99 10.07 -12.50
CA ASP A 14 9.13 9.16 -12.45
C ASP A 14 10.14 9.55 -11.35
N ASP A 15 10.31 10.85 -11.13
CA ASP A 15 11.23 11.36 -10.09
C ASP A 15 10.55 11.50 -8.72
N ALA A 16 9.21 11.59 -8.70
CA ALA A 16 8.47 11.94 -7.49
C ALA A 16 7.88 10.73 -6.74
N VAL A 17 7.53 9.65 -7.45
CA VAL A 17 6.81 8.50 -6.87
C VAL A 17 7.75 7.33 -6.62
N GLU A 18 8.13 7.14 -5.35
CA GLU A 18 9.04 6.06 -4.95
C GLU A 18 8.31 4.86 -4.33
N ARG A 19 7.08 5.06 -3.86
CA ARG A 19 6.35 4.10 -3.02
C ARG A 19 4.84 4.20 -3.28
N TYR A 20 4.14 3.13 -2.91
CA TYR A 20 2.68 3.08 -2.97
C TYR A 20 2.11 2.67 -1.62
N TRP A 21 0.98 3.27 -1.24
CA TRP A 21 0.08 2.69 -0.26
C TRP A 21 -1.00 1.89 -0.97
N VAL A 22 -1.31 0.74 -0.40
CA VAL A 22 -2.39 -0.13 -0.85
C VAL A 22 -3.36 -0.28 0.32
N LYS A 23 -4.64 -0.02 0.07
CA LYS A 23 -5.71 -0.24 1.03
C LYS A 23 -6.42 -1.54 0.70
N GLU A 24 -6.52 -2.42 1.67
CA GLU A 24 -7.03 -3.77 1.52
C GLU A 24 -8.12 -4.06 2.54
N ASP A 25 -9.16 -4.74 2.11
CA ASP A 25 -10.12 -5.39 2.99
C ASP A 25 -9.79 -6.88 3.07
N TRP A 26 -9.67 -7.37 4.29
CA TRP A 26 -9.46 -8.78 4.59
C TRP A 26 -10.78 -9.33 5.12
N ILE A 27 -11.47 -10.10 4.29
CA ILE A 27 -12.84 -10.56 4.51
C ILE A 27 -12.81 -12.06 4.74
N PHE A 28 -13.33 -12.52 5.88
CA PHE A 28 -13.53 -13.94 6.12
C PHE A 28 -14.88 -14.38 5.55
N ASP A 29 -14.85 -15.30 4.60
CA ASP A 29 -16.03 -15.97 4.09
C ASP A 29 -16.30 -17.24 4.92
N LYS A 30 -17.46 -17.25 5.58
CA LYS A 30 -17.89 -18.36 6.45
C LYS A 30 -18.30 -19.60 5.66
N GLU A 31 -18.73 -19.45 4.42
CA GLU A 31 -19.20 -20.60 3.62
C GLU A 31 -18.01 -21.40 3.09
N SER A 32 -16.96 -20.71 2.64
CA SER A 32 -15.75 -21.35 2.13
C SER A 32 -14.66 -21.54 3.20
N SER A 33 -14.85 -21.02 4.41
CA SER A 33 -13.87 -20.96 5.51
C SER A 33 -12.52 -20.36 5.07
N ARG A 34 -12.57 -19.35 4.19
CA ARG A 34 -11.37 -18.74 3.61
C ARG A 34 -11.35 -17.24 3.82
N ILE A 35 -10.15 -16.70 3.94
CA ILE A 35 -9.94 -15.26 3.91
C ILE A 35 -9.73 -14.82 2.46
N HIS A 36 -10.54 -13.85 2.04
CA HIS A 36 -10.41 -13.15 0.77
C HIS A 36 -9.80 -11.78 1.01
N VAL A 37 -8.75 -11.47 0.26
CA VAL A 37 -8.14 -10.13 0.27
C VAL A 37 -8.65 -9.36 -0.92
N ARG A 38 -9.22 -8.18 -0.66
CA ARG A 38 -9.74 -7.29 -1.70
C ARG A 38 -8.99 -5.96 -1.64
N ILE A 39 -8.30 -5.61 -2.72
CA ILE A 39 -7.70 -4.28 -2.86
C ILE A 39 -8.81 -3.26 -3.16
N LEU A 40 -8.91 -2.22 -2.33
CA LEU A 40 -9.87 -1.13 -2.49
C LEU A 40 -9.27 0.05 -3.26
N GLY A 41 -8.00 0.37 -2.99
CA GLY A 41 -7.37 1.51 -3.61
C GLY A 41 -5.86 1.50 -3.49
N ILE A 42 -5.23 2.23 -4.41
CA ILE A 42 -3.79 2.43 -4.47
C ILE A 42 -3.52 3.93 -4.46
N ALA A 43 -2.52 4.36 -3.68
CA ALA A 43 -2.09 5.74 -3.62
C ALA A 43 -0.58 5.85 -3.88
N PRO A 44 -0.15 6.56 -4.94
CA PRO A 44 1.24 6.92 -5.12
C PRO A 44 1.68 7.89 -4.01
N LEU A 45 2.89 7.70 -3.52
CA LEU A 45 3.49 8.54 -2.48
C LEU A 45 4.58 9.43 -3.07
N LYS A 46 4.52 10.72 -2.74
CA LYS A 46 5.55 11.69 -3.09
C LYS A 46 6.48 11.95 -1.91
N THR A 47 7.79 11.91 -2.17
CA THR A 47 8.79 12.40 -1.21
C THR A 47 8.86 13.92 -1.29
N VAL A 48 8.51 14.58 -0.19
CA VAL A 48 8.64 16.02 0.00
C VAL A 48 10.02 16.30 0.58
N ARG A 49 10.75 17.20 -0.08
CA ARG A 49 12.07 17.69 0.36
C ARG A 49 11.96 19.16 0.77
N ASN A 50 12.84 19.60 1.64
CA ASN A 50 13.01 21.01 1.98
C ASN A 50 13.77 21.74 0.86
N ASP A 51 13.83 23.08 0.95
CA ASP A 51 14.53 23.92 -0.05
C ASP A 51 16.04 23.61 -0.13
N ASP A 52 16.62 23.05 0.93
CA ASP A 52 18.01 22.59 1.01
C ASP A 52 18.23 21.16 0.44
N GLY A 53 17.16 20.52 -0.06
CA GLY A 53 17.18 19.16 -0.59
C GLY A 53 17.12 18.05 0.47
N SER A 54 17.05 18.39 1.77
CA SER A 54 16.91 17.39 2.84
C SER A 54 15.52 16.74 2.84
N PHE A 55 15.45 15.49 3.30
CA PHE A 55 14.19 14.75 3.42
C PHE A 55 13.27 15.42 4.45
N ARG A 56 12.01 15.67 4.07
CA ARG A 56 11.00 16.24 4.96
C ARG A 56 9.94 15.23 5.34
N ALA A 57 9.25 14.67 4.34
CA ALA A 57 8.12 13.76 4.56
C ALA A 57 7.83 12.91 3.33
N VAL A 58 7.06 11.85 3.51
CA VAL A 58 6.41 11.11 2.43
C VAL A 58 4.91 11.27 2.58
N THR A 59 4.21 11.66 1.51
CA THR A 59 2.77 11.96 1.58
C THR A 59 2.04 11.36 0.38
N PRO A 60 0.85 10.77 0.56
CA PRO A 60 0.04 10.31 -0.57
C PRO A 60 -0.40 11.49 -1.43
N VAL A 61 -0.32 11.34 -2.75
CA VAL A 61 -0.74 12.39 -3.70
C VAL A 61 -2.25 12.35 -3.91
N PHE A 62 -2.79 11.17 -4.23
CA PHE A 62 -4.21 10.90 -4.38
C PHE A 62 -4.50 9.40 -4.22
N TRP A 63 -5.77 9.04 -4.01
CA TRP A 63 -6.22 7.65 -4.03
C TRP A 63 -6.89 7.33 -5.37
N VAL A 64 -6.55 6.18 -5.93
CA VAL A 64 -7.24 5.61 -7.09
C VAL A 64 -8.08 4.43 -6.63
N TYR A 65 -9.35 4.40 -7.04
CA TYR A 65 -10.20 3.25 -6.80
C TYR A 65 -9.70 2.07 -7.65
N TYR A 66 -9.31 0.99 -6.97
CA TYR A 66 -8.59 -0.10 -7.62
C TYR A 66 -9.40 -0.82 -8.71
N PRO A 67 -10.70 -1.11 -8.53
CA PRO A 67 -11.51 -1.73 -9.59
C PRO A 67 -11.52 -0.97 -10.92
N ASP A 68 -11.48 0.36 -10.89
CA ASP A 68 -11.41 1.19 -12.11
C ASP A 68 -10.02 1.15 -12.75
N LEU A 69 -8.98 0.89 -11.94
CA LEU A 69 -7.59 0.79 -12.38
C LEU A 69 -7.26 -0.57 -13.02
N ARG A 70 -8.00 -1.64 -12.67
CA ARG A 70 -7.74 -3.02 -13.15
C ARG A 70 -7.59 -3.16 -14.67
N PRO A 71 -8.49 -2.63 -15.52
CA PRO A 71 -8.37 -2.80 -16.97
C PRO A 71 -7.12 -2.13 -17.56
N MET A 72 -6.59 -1.12 -16.87
CA MET A 72 -5.33 -0.47 -17.24
C MET A 72 -4.16 -1.37 -16.86
N LEU A 73 -4.11 -1.85 -15.61
CA LEU A 73 -3.04 -2.74 -15.12
C LEU A 73 -2.96 -4.06 -15.90
N ALA A 74 -4.09 -4.58 -16.37
CA ALA A 74 -4.16 -5.80 -17.17
C ALA A 74 -3.44 -5.67 -18.54
N ARG A 75 -3.30 -4.44 -19.06
CA ARG A 75 -2.69 -4.18 -20.38
C ARG A 75 -1.17 -4.08 -20.36
N TYR A 76 -0.59 -3.88 -19.18
CA TYR A 76 0.84 -3.66 -19.03
C TYR A 76 1.48 -4.86 -18.33
N ASP A 77 2.53 -5.39 -18.93
CA ASP A 77 3.33 -6.46 -18.37
C ASP A 77 4.26 -5.92 -17.28
N VAL A 78 4.42 -6.70 -16.21
CA VAL A 78 5.43 -6.47 -15.18
C VAL A 78 6.80 -6.84 -15.77
N TYR A 79 7.78 -5.98 -15.55
CA TYR A 79 9.16 -6.28 -15.92
C TYR A 79 9.74 -7.40 -15.06
N ASN A 80 10.01 -8.56 -15.66
CA ASN A 80 10.67 -9.69 -15.00
C ASN A 80 12.07 -9.94 -15.60
N GLY A 81 13.10 -9.36 -14.97
CA GLY A 81 14.49 -9.51 -15.43
C GLY A 81 15.09 -10.92 -15.27
N LYS A 82 14.40 -11.85 -14.61
CA LYS A 82 14.90 -13.22 -14.36
C LYS A 82 14.29 -14.27 -15.29
N ASN A 83 13.11 -14.01 -15.86
CA ASN A 83 12.41 -14.96 -16.72
C ASN A 83 11.59 -14.24 -17.80
N PHE A 84 12.19 -14.08 -18.98
CA PHE A 84 11.56 -13.41 -20.14
C PHE A 84 10.39 -14.20 -20.75
N GLY A 85 10.22 -15.48 -20.40
CA GLY A 85 9.16 -16.33 -20.94
C GLY A 85 7.83 -16.26 -20.17
N ALA A 86 7.88 -15.87 -18.89
CA ALA A 86 6.68 -15.74 -18.06
C ALA A 86 6.21 -14.28 -18.12
N ARG A 87 5.14 -14.03 -18.90
CA ARG A 87 4.44 -12.75 -18.89
C ARG A 87 3.45 -12.75 -17.74
N MET A 88 3.47 -11.67 -16.97
CA MET A 88 2.54 -11.43 -15.87
C MET A 88 2.10 -9.98 -15.97
N SER A 89 0.80 -9.72 -16.00
CA SER A 89 0.31 -8.35 -16.01
C SER A 89 0.42 -7.72 -14.62
N TRP A 90 0.38 -6.39 -14.54
CA TRP A 90 0.33 -5.72 -13.24
C TRP A 90 -0.93 -6.10 -12.45
N GLU A 91 -2.06 -6.33 -13.14
CA GLU A 91 -3.28 -6.81 -12.48
C GLU A 91 -3.04 -8.16 -11.81
N GLU A 92 -2.47 -9.14 -12.53
CA GLU A 92 -2.18 -10.46 -12.00
C GLU A 92 -1.25 -10.40 -10.78
N LEU A 93 -0.21 -9.56 -10.83
CA LEU A 93 0.71 -9.38 -9.71
C LEU A 93 0.00 -8.87 -8.44
N PHE A 94 -0.91 -7.90 -8.59
CA PHE A 94 -1.68 -7.36 -7.45
C PHE A 94 -2.72 -8.36 -6.92
N GLU A 95 -3.50 -8.99 -7.80
CA GLU A 95 -4.53 -9.97 -7.42
C GLU A 95 -3.91 -11.21 -6.74
N SER A 96 -2.75 -11.66 -7.22
CA SER A 96 -2.01 -12.79 -6.62
C SER A 96 -1.17 -12.40 -5.40
N ARG A 97 -1.19 -11.13 -5.00
CA ARG A 97 -0.33 -10.56 -3.94
C ARG A 97 1.16 -10.88 -4.11
N MET A 98 1.65 -10.93 -5.34
CA MET A 98 3.06 -11.19 -5.64
C MET A 98 3.92 -9.94 -5.44
N PHE A 99 3.83 -9.32 -4.26
CA PHE A 99 4.60 -8.15 -3.85
C PHE A 99 4.94 -8.19 -2.36
N ALA A 100 6.03 -7.52 -1.98
CA ALA A 100 6.38 -7.30 -0.59
C ALA A 100 5.71 -6.02 -0.06
N SER A 101 5.13 -6.10 1.14
CA SER A 101 4.49 -4.96 1.80
C SER A 101 4.72 -5.02 3.31
N ARG A 102 4.62 -3.86 3.96
CA ARG A 102 4.55 -3.76 5.42
C ARG A 102 3.24 -3.11 5.84
N ILE A 103 2.65 -3.59 6.93
CA ILE A 103 1.45 -2.99 7.50
C ILE A 103 1.87 -1.72 8.26
N ILE A 104 1.27 -0.59 7.89
CA ILE A 104 1.50 0.71 8.55
C ILE A 104 0.30 1.20 9.35
N LYS A 105 -0.85 0.54 9.16
CA LYS A 105 -2.15 0.88 9.72
C LYS A 105 -3.08 -0.33 9.56
N SER A 106 -3.91 -0.59 10.55
CA SER A 106 -4.94 -1.62 10.53
C SER A 106 -6.14 -1.15 11.34
N THR A 107 -7.32 -1.69 11.08
CA THR A 107 -8.54 -1.48 11.88
C THR A 107 -8.58 -2.37 13.13
N ILE A 108 -7.79 -3.45 13.17
CA ILE A 108 -7.72 -4.39 14.29
C ILE A 108 -7.27 -3.63 15.54
N ASN A 109 -8.13 -3.57 16.55
CA ASN A 109 -7.88 -2.86 17.81
C ASN A 109 -7.47 -1.38 17.64
N ASN A 110 -7.95 -0.72 16.57
CA ASN A 110 -7.61 0.67 16.27
C ASN A 110 -8.86 1.55 16.09
N PRO A 111 -9.59 1.84 17.18
CA PRO A 111 -10.83 2.64 17.10
C PRO A 111 -10.59 4.09 16.66
N ASN A 112 -9.37 4.61 16.82
CA ASN A 112 -9.00 5.98 16.49
C ASN A 112 -8.41 6.13 15.07
N ASP A 113 -8.38 5.05 14.28
CA ASP A 113 -7.90 5.04 12.91
C ASP A 113 -6.47 5.62 12.75
N LEU A 114 -5.60 5.33 13.71
CA LEU A 114 -4.24 5.87 13.77
C LEU A 114 -3.25 5.02 12.94
N PHE A 115 -2.23 5.67 12.38
CA PHE A 115 -1.06 4.96 11.86
C PHE A 115 -0.23 4.39 13.00
N ILE A 116 0.46 3.26 12.75
CA ILE A 116 1.34 2.62 13.74
C ILE A 116 2.42 3.61 14.22
N SER A 117 3.00 4.39 13.30
CA SER A 117 4.00 5.43 13.60
C SER A 117 3.49 6.56 14.52
N SER A 118 2.17 6.71 14.66
CA SER A 118 1.60 7.74 15.52
C SER A 118 1.77 7.40 17.00
N TYR A 119 1.69 6.11 17.37
CA TYR A 119 1.80 5.64 18.76
C TYR A 119 3.08 4.82 19.05
N VAL A 120 3.72 4.23 18.02
CA VAL A 120 5.06 3.61 18.13
C VAL A 120 6.07 4.50 17.41
N LYS A 121 6.96 5.16 18.16
CA LYS A 121 7.94 6.09 17.61
C LYS A 121 9.22 5.44 17.11
N ASP A 122 9.61 4.32 17.72
CA ASP A 122 10.77 3.56 17.27
C ASP A 122 10.45 2.85 15.94
N PRO A 123 11.22 3.07 14.86
CA PRO A 123 10.94 2.48 13.55
C PRO A 123 11.01 0.95 13.52
N ILE A 124 11.86 0.34 14.34
CA ILE A 124 12.01 -1.11 14.42
C ILE A 124 10.81 -1.70 15.14
N LEU A 125 10.38 -1.10 16.25
CA LEU A 125 9.17 -1.52 16.96
C LEU A 125 7.91 -1.30 16.11
N ALA A 126 7.86 -0.23 15.31
CA ALA A 126 6.74 0.00 14.40
C ALA A 126 6.67 -1.07 13.30
N LEU A 127 7.82 -1.55 12.81
CA LEU A 127 7.87 -2.68 11.87
C LEU A 127 7.39 -3.98 12.54
N LEU A 128 7.87 -4.25 13.75
CA LEU A 128 7.44 -5.42 14.54
C LEU A 128 5.93 -5.40 14.81
N GLU A 129 5.37 -4.23 15.11
CA GLU A 129 3.92 -4.09 15.30
C GLU A 129 3.14 -4.39 14.01
N GLY A 130 3.67 -3.98 12.85
CA GLY A 130 3.12 -4.36 11.55
C GLY A 130 3.13 -5.87 11.32
N GLU A 131 4.22 -6.56 11.67
CA GLU A 131 4.29 -8.03 11.59
C GLU A 131 3.33 -8.70 12.60
N ASN A 132 3.21 -8.19 13.83
CA ASN A 132 2.24 -8.71 14.81
C ASN A 132 0.80 -8.64 14.28
N VAL A 133 0.43 -7.57 13.55
CA VAL A 133 -0.89 -7.45 12.92
C VAL A 133 -1.07 -8.51 11.84
N LYS A 134 -0.04 -8.74 11.02
CA LYS A 134 -0.05 -9.76 9.97
C LYS A 134 -0.21 -11.16 10.57
N ASP A 135 0.51 -11.46 11.64
CA ASP A 135 0.40 -12.75 12.35
C ASP A 135 -0.99 -12.94 12.96
N LYS A 136 -1.61 -11.88 13.49
CA LYS A 136 -3.00 -11.95 13.98
C LYS A 136 -3.99 -12.31 12.86
N ILE A 137 -3.83 -11.73 11.67
CA ILE A 137 -4.69 -12.05 10.51
C ILE A 137 -4.50 -13.52 10.11
N PHE A 138 -3.26 -14.00 10.08
CA PHE A 138 -2.94 -15.39 9.75
C PHE A 138 -3.47 -16.40 10.79
N ASN A 139 -3.29 -16.12 12.07
CA ASN A 139 -3.80 -16.98 13.14
C ASN A 139 -5.32 -17.00 13.20
N TYR A 140 -5.98 -15.86 12.92
CA TYR A 140 -7.45 -15.80 12.83
C TYR A 140 -8.00 -16.76 11.77
N GLU A 141 -7.28 -16.94 10.65
CA GLU A 141 -7.62 -17.97 9.67
C GLU A 141 -7.57 -19.36 10.32
N GLN A 142 -6.43 -19.71 10.92
CA GLN A 142 -6.17 -21.04 11.51
C GLN A 142 -7.13 -21.42 12.64
N ASP A 143 -7.43 -20.49 13.54
CA ASP A 143 -8.30 -20.73 14.71
C ASP A 143 -9.74 -21.08 14.30
N LEU A 144 -10.18 -20.64 13.11
CA LEU A 144 -11.50 -20.98 12.55
C LEU A 144 -11.53 -22.39 11.92
N TRP A 145 -10.36 -23.00 11.65
CA TRP A 145 -10.25 -24.38 11.19
C TRP A 145 -10.21 -25.40 12.33
N SER A 146 -9.89 -25.00 13.56
CA SER A 146 -9.68 -25.93 14.69
C SER A 146 -10.96 -26.34 15.43
N TYR A 147 -12.12 -26.35 14.77
CA TYR A 147 -13.43 -26.73 15.35
C TYR A 147 -14.17 -27.77 14.52
#